data_AF-A0A0W1R729-F1
#
_entry.id   AF-A0A0W1R729-F1
#
_cell.length_a   1.000
_cell.length_b   1.000
_cell.length_c   1.000
_cell.angle_alpha   90.00
_cell.angle_beta   90.00
_cell.angle_gamma   90.00
#
_symmetry.space_group_name_H-M   'P 1'
#
loop_
_entity.id
_entity.type
_entity.pdbx_description
1 polymer ?
#
loop_
_entity_poly.entity_id
_entity_poly.type
_entity_poly.pdbx_seq_one_letter_code
_entity_poly.pdbx_strand_id
1 'polypeptide(L)'
;MSEFSQTTAYRKLQALSDAGLVREDTEIRSDGHHVNTYERSITGVAVMFEEDGEIELELGTVRQPADHQLAQFWSRMSEEL
;
A
#
# COMPACT_ATOMS: atom_id res chain seq x y z
N MET A 1 -17.32 7.89 5.61
CA MET A 1 -16.23 8.77 5.12
C MET A 1 -15.41 9.15 6.33
N SER A 2 -14.10 8.96 6.30
CA SER A 2 -13.30 9.29 7.47
C SER A 2 -13.11 10.81 7.59
N GLU A 3 -13.47 11.40 8.73
CA GLU A 3 -13.27 12.84 8.97
C GLU A 3 -11.83 13.10 9.44
N PHE A 4 -10.99 13.57 8.53
CA PHE A 4 -9.65 14.09 8.83
C PHE A 4 -9.47 15.43 8.12
N SER A 5 -8.59 16.31 8.65
CA SER A 5 -8.26 17.55 7.95
C SER A 5 -7.58 17.26 6.59
N GLN A 6 -7.77 18.14 5.61
CA GLN A 6 -7.10 18.02 4.30
C GLN A 6 -5.58 17.92 4.44
N THR A 7 -4.98 18.70 5.34
CA THR A 7 -3.54 18.63 5.63
C THR A 7 -3.12 17.26 6.15
N THR A 8 -3.95 16.62 6.99
CA THR A 8 -3.68 15.28 7.50
C THR A 8 -3.79 14.23 6.41
N ALA A 9 -4.82 14.34 5.55
CA ALA A 9 -4.98 13.44 4.41
C ALA A 9 -3.80 13.56 3.44
N TYR A 10 -3.40 14.79 3.07
CA TYR A 10 -2.28 15.05 2.19
C TYR A 10 -0.97 14.49 2.74
N ARG A 11 -0.69 14.70 4.04
CA ARG A 11 0.52 14.15 4.67
C ARG A 11 0.55 12.62 4.66
N LYS A 12 -0.61 11.97 4.85
CA LYS A 12 -0.72 10.51 4.76
C LYS A 12 -0.51 10.02 3.32
N LEU A 13 -1.10 10.69 2.34
CA LEU A 13 -0.93 10.34 0.93
C LEU A 13 0.52 10.52 0.48
N GLN A 14 1.20 11.58 0.92
CA GLN A 14 2.62 11.77 0.67
C GLN A 14 3.43 10.59 1.22
N ALA A 15 3.25 10.22 2.49
CA ALA A 15 3.98 9.11 3.09
C ALA A 15 3.70 7.76 2.39
N LEU A 16 2.46 7.54 1.93
CA LEU A 16 2.09 6.35 1.17
C LEU A 16 2.67 6.36 -0.26
N SER A 17 2.79 7.53 -0.87
CA SER A 17 3.43 7.72 -2.18
C SER A 17 4.93 7.47 -2.10
N ASP A 18 5.60 8.05 -1.09
CA ASP A 18 7.02 7.85 -0.81
C ASP A 18 7.35 6.36 -0.54
N ALA A 19 6.42 5.63 0.09
CA ALA A 19 6.53 4.20 0.34
C ALA A 19 6.10 3.32 -0.86
N GLY A 20 5.66 3.91 -1.98
CA GLY A 20 5.22 3.19 -3.18
C GLY A 20 3.90 2.45 -3.04
N LEU A 21 3.14 2.68 -1.97
CA LEU A 21 1.85 2.02 -1.69
C LEU A 21 0.69 2.66 -2.47
N VAL A 22 0.87 3.91 -2.87
CA VAL A 22 -0.05 4.70 -3.68
C VAL A 22 0.73 5.36 -4.81
N ARG A 23 0.18 5.37 -6.02
CA ARG A 23 0.69 6.15 -7.14
C ARG A 23 -0.02 7.50 -7.14
N GLU A 24 0.76 8.57 -7.26
CA GLU A 24 0.27 9.91 -7.50
C GLU A 24 0.35 10.23 -9.00
N ASP A 25 -0.76 10.64 -9.59
CA ASP A 25 -0.84 11.13 -10.95
C ASP A 25 -1.43 12.55 -10.96
N THR A 26 -1.04 13.37 -11.91
CA THR A 26 -1.61 14.71 -12.11
C THR A 26 -2.51 14.71 -13.34
N GLU A 27 -3.80 14.97 -13.14
CA GLU A 27 -4.75 15.14 -14.23
C GLU A 27 -4.91 16.63 -14.57
N ILE A 28 -4.76 16.95 -15.85
CA ILE A 28 -5.02 18.29 -16.38
C ILE A 28 -6.48 18.33 -16.86
N ARG A 29 -7.32 19.08 -16.16
CA ARG A 29 -8.72 19.28 -16.58
C ARG A 29 -8.79 20.27 -17.74
N SER A 30 -9.89 20.19 -18.50
CA SER A 30 -10.16 21.08 -19.64
C SER A 30 -10.27 22.57 -19.28
N ASP A 31 -10.40 22.89 -17.99
CA ASP A 31 -10.46 24.24 -17.43
C ASP A 31 -9.07 24.79 -17.01
N GLY A 32 -8.00 24.01 -17.18
CA GLY A 32 -6.63 24.38 -16.82
C GLY A 32 -6.29 24.16 -15.33
N HIS A 33 -7.21 23.64 -14.53
CA HIS A 33 -6.90 23.24 -13.16
C HIS A 33 -6.25 21.84 -13.13
N HIS A 34 -5.13 21.74 -12.43
CA HIS A 34 -4.51 20.44 -12.14
C HIS A 34 -5.11 19.85 -10.87
N VAL A 35 -5.47 18.58 -10.93
CA VAL A 35 -5.88 17.82 -9.74
C VAL A 35 -4.98 16.61 -9.59
N ASN A 36 -4.42 16.45 -8.38
CA ASN A 36 -3.71 15.23 -8.04
C ASN A 36 -4.72 14.12 -7.79
N THR A 37 -4.46 12.98 -8.42
CA THR A 37 -5.21 11.75 -8.27
C THR A 37 -4.29 10.71 -7.63
N TYR A 38 -4.88 9.86 -6.79
CA TYR A 38 -4.14 8.88 -6.03
C TYR A 38 -4.77 7.51 -6.25
N GLU A 39 -3.98 6.55 -6.70
CA GLU A 39 -4.41 5.17 -6.96
C GLU A 39 -3.60 4.20 -6.12
N ARG A 40 -4.22 3.15 -5.59
CA ARG A 40 -3.54 2.12 -4.80
C ARG A 40 -2.61 1.27 -5.69
N SER A 41 -1.35 1.14 -5.30
CA SER A 41 -0.33 0.37 -6.05
C SER A 41 -0.17 -1.09 -5.59
N ILE A 42 -0.71 -1.42 -4.42
CA ILE A 42 -0.62 -2.76 -3.80
C ILE A 42 -1.97 -3.47 -3.80
N THR A 43 -1.98 -4.80 -3.74
CA THR A 43 -3.20 -5.63 -3.60
C THR A 43 -3.48 -6.03 -2.16
N GLY A 44 -2.44 -6.14 -1.34
CA GLY A 44 -2.51 -6.48 0.07
C GLY A 44 -1.20 -6.21 0.80
N VAL A 45 -1.25 -6.32 2.13
CA VAL A 45 -0.10 -6.20 3.03
C VAL A 45 -0.16 -7.39 3.99
N ALA A 46 0.94 -8.10 4.14
CA ALA A 46 1.17 -9.03 5.24
C ALA A 46 2.10 -8.37 6.26
N VAL A 47 1.77 -8.51 7.53
CA VAL A 47 2.57 -8.01 8.65
C VAL A 47 2.86 -9.21 9.55
N MET A 48 4.14 -9.50 9.74
CA MET A 48 4.60 -10.57 10.61
C MET A 48 5.31 -9.96 11.81
N PHE A 49 5.11 -10.58 12.97
CA PHE A 49 5.74 -10.18 14.22
C PHE A 49 6.60 -11.35 14.67
N GLU A 50 7.91 -11.15 14.67
CA GLU A 50 8.89 -12.14 15.05
C GLU A 50 9.09 -12.15 16.58
N GLU A 51 9.60 -13.27 17.12
CA GLU A 51 9.79 -13.44 18.56
C GLU A 51 10.81 -12.46 19.17
N ASP A 52 11.77 -12.00 18.37
CA ASP A 52 12.75 -10.98 18.74
C ASP A 52 12.21 -9.54 18.68
N GLY A 53 10.94 -9.39 18.27
CA GLY A 53 10.27 -8.10 18.11
C GLY A 53 10.54 -7.44 16.76
N GLU A 54 11.19 -8.11 15.81
CA GLU A 54 11.28 -7.66 14.43
C GLU A 54 9.90 -7.71 13.76
N ILE A 55 9.70 -6.80 12.80
CA ILE A 55 8.46 -6.72 12.01
C ILE A 55 8.85 -6.87 10.56
N GLU A 56 8.40 -7.96 9.95
CA GLU A 56 8.51 -8.16 8.51
C GLU A 56 7.23 -7.70 7.80
N LEU A 57 7.43 -6.97 6.71
CA LEU A 57 6.35 -6.45 5.86
C LEU A 57 6.54 -6.98 4.45
N GLU A 58 5.52 -7.63 3.93
CA GLU A 58 5.52 -8.08 2.53
C GLU A 58 4.25 -7.59 1.83
N LEU A 59 4.44 -7.11 0.60
CA LEU A 59 3.45 -6.34 -0.16
C LEU A 59 3.03 -7.10 -1.43
N GLY A 60 1.73 -7.30 -1.58
CA GLY A 60 1.13 -7.70 -2.85
C GLY A 60 1.15 -6.53 -3.81
N THR A 61 1.71 -6.70 -5.01
CA THR A 61 1.66 -5.65 -6.04
C THR A 61 0.51 -5.92 -7.01
N VAL A 62 -0.12 -4.85 -7.54
CA VAL A 62 -1.24 -4.97 -8.51
C VAL A 62 -0.82 -5.64 -9.82
N ARG A 63 0.48 -5.74 -10.10
CA ARG A 63 1.02 -6.41 -11.29
C ARG A 63 1.23 -7.92 -11.14
N GLN A 64 1.14 -8.48 -9.93
CA GLN A 64 1.27 -9.91 -9.67
C GLN A 64 -0.02 -10.46 -9.03
N PRO A 65 -0.47 -11.68 -9.42
CA PRO A 65 -1.66 -12.28 -8.82
C PRO A 65 -1.46 -12.45 -7.31
N ALA A 66 -2.31 -11.78 -6.52
CA ALA A 66 -2.24 -11.70 -5.06
C ALA A 66 -2.32 -13.07 -4.37
N ASP A 67 -2.93 -14.02 -5.05
CA ASP A 67 -3.12 -15.42 -4.70
C ASP A 67 -1.81 -16.21 -4.62
N HIS A 68 -0.79 -15.88 -5.41
CA HIS A 68 0.50 -16.57 -5.35
C HIS A 68 1.37 -16.13 -4.17
N GLN A 69 1.26 -14.87 -3.72
CA GLN A 69 1.97 -14.42 -2.53
C GLN A 69 1.31 -14.97 -1.27
N LEU A 70 -0.01 -14.82 -1.12
CA LEU A 70 -0.77 -15.37 0.03
C LEU A 70 -0.52 -16.87 0.22
N ALA A 71 -0.45 -17.65 -0.87
CA ALA A 71 -0.12 -19.07 -0.78
C ALA A 71 1.33 -19.34 -0.35
N GLN A 72 2.31 -18.55 -0.82
CA GLN A 72 3.70 -18.64 -0.37
C GLN A 72 3.84 -18.30 1.13
N PHE A 73 3.07 -17.33 1.63
CA PHE A 73 3.03 -16.98 3.04
C PHE A 73 2.51 -18.12 3.93
N TRP A 74 1.38 -18.73 3.56
CA TRP A 74 0.82 -19.85 4.32
C TRP A 74 1.75 -21.08 4.30
N SER A 75 2.53 -21.26 3.23
CA SER A 75 3.54 -22.32 3.15
C SER A 75 4.67 -22.09 4.15
N ARG A 76 5.18 -20.86 4.28
CA ARG A 76 6.26 -20.52 5.20
C ARG A 76 5.85 -20.67 6.67
N MET A 77 4.63 -20.25 7.03
CA MET A 77 4.07 -20.46 8.38
C MET A 77 3.86 -21.93 8.75
N SER A 78 3.72 -22.83 7.76
CA SER A 78 3.54 -24.27 8.03
C SER A 78 4.86 -25.01 8.28
N GLU A 79 6.01 -24.43 7.94
CA GLU A 79 7.33 -25.05 8.12
C GLU A 79 7.90 -24.84 9.53
N GLU A 80 7.33 -23.95 10.34
CA GLU A 80 7.79 -23.66 11.71
C GLU A 80 6.96 -24.35 12.83
N LEU A 81 6.04 -25.26 12.48
CA LEU A 81 5.21 -26.03 13.43
C LEU A 81 5.67 -27.48 13.62
#